data_AF-A0A1I7J028-F1
#
_entry.id   AF-A0A1I7J028-F1
#
_cell.length_a   1.000
_cell.length_b   1.000
_cell.length_c   1.000
_cell.angle_alpha   90.00
_cell.angle_beta   90.00
_cell.angle_gamma   90.00
#
_symmetry.space_group_name_H-M   'P 1'
#
loop_
_entity.id
_entity.type
_entity.pdbx_description
1 polymer ?
#
loop_
_entity_poly.entity_id
_entity_poly.type
_entity_poly.pdbx_seq_one_letter_code
_entity_poly.pdbx_strand_id
1 'polypeptide(L)'
;MESAQEREVRWEDYEPELMELCRVKAEEFHLLGYEEVTPAEVWACVMQMTRGRGALHDVVAAILGLNIGRFMTYLTMNAYQGKLGTDVFDASKQG
;
A
#
# COMPACT_ATOMS: atom_id res chain seq x y z
N MET A 1 -12.41 -15.72 -35.55
CA MET A 1 -11.19 -15.81 -34.72
C MET A 1 -11.17 -14.53 -33.91
N GLU A 2 -11.74 -14.59 -32.72
CA GLU A 2 -11.86 -13.45 -31.82
C GLU A 2 -10.55 -13.37 -31.04
N SER A 3 -9.73 -12.40 -31.38
CA SER A 3 -8.47 -12.13 -30.70
C SER A 3 -8.82 -11.68 -29.28
N ALA A 4 -8.84 -12.62 -28.34
CA ALA A 4 -8.92 -12.32 -26.91
C ALA A 4 -7.66 -11.55 -26.55
N GLN A 5 -7.77 -10.22 -26.51
CA GLN A 5 -6.73 -9.35 -26.02
C GLN A 5 -6.64 -9.60 -24.51
N GLU A 6 -5.65 -10.38 -24.08
CA GLU A 6 -5.25 -10.47 -22.67
C GLU A 6 -4.94 -9.06 -22.20
N ARG A 7 -5.93 -8.41 -21.59
CA ARG A 7 -5.77 -7.10 -20.98
C ARG A 7 -4.81 -7.29 -19.81
N GLU A 8 -3.66 -6.66 -19.91
CA GLU A 8 -2.72 -6.55 -18.79
C GLU A 8 -3.47 -5.96 -17.58
N VAL A 9 -3.57 -6.74 -16.50
CA VAL A 9 -4.31 -6.34 -15.30
C VAL A 9 -3.45 -5.36 -14.53
N ARG A 10 -3.82 -4.09 -14.62
CA ARG A 10 -3.18 -2.98 -13.93
C ARG A 10 -3.73 -2.88 -12.52
N TRP A 11 -2.87 -2.59 -11.54
CA TRP A 11 -3.31 -2.47 -10.15
C TRP A 11 -4.12 -1.19 -9.93
N GLU A 12 -3.88 -0.16 -10.74
CA GLU A 12 -4.57 1.13 -10.68
C GLU A 12 -6.08 0.98 -10.90
N ASP A 13 -6.50 -0.02 -11.69
CA ASP A 13 -7.91 -0.31 -11.93
C ASP A 13 -8.63 -0.87 -10.68
N TYR A 14 -7.88 -1.25 -9.65
CA TYR A 14 -8.35 -1.86 -8.40
C TYR A 14 -7.91 -1.07 -7.16
N GLU A 15 -7.52 0.19 -7.33
CA GLU A 15 -7.08 1.05 -6.23
C GLU A 15 -8.09 1.09 -5.05
N PRO A 16 -9.42 1.19 -5.26
CA PRO A 16 -10.40 1.17 -4.17
C PRO A 16 -10.34 -0.13 -3.33
N GLU A 17 -10.25 -1.29 -4.00
CA GLU A 17 -10.17 -2.59 -3.36
C GLU A 17 -8.84 -2.79 -2.63
N LEU A 18 -7.75 -2.29 -3.20
CA LEU A 18 -6.44 -2.32 -2.56
C LEU A 18 -6.39 -1.42 -1.32
N MET A 19 -7.05 -0.26 -1.35
CA MET A 19 -7.17 0.63 -0.19
C MET A 19 -8.01 -0.02 0.92
N GLU A 20 -9.08 -0.71 0.58
CA GLU A 20 -9.85 -1.50 1.56
C GLU A 20 -9.00 -2.63 2.15
N LEU A 21 -8.16 -3.27 1.34
CA LEU A 21 -7.21 -4.29 1.84
C LEU A 21 -6.17 -3.69 2.79
N CYS A 22 -5.68 -2.49 2.50
CA CYS A 22 -4.81 -1.74 3.41
C CYS A 22 -5.52 -1.39 4.72
N ARG A 23 -6.83 -1.09 4.68
CA ARG A 23 -7.64 -0.86 5.88
C ARG A 23 -7.70 -2.10 6.77
N VAL A 24 -8.03 -3.25 6.18
CA VAL A 24 -8.05 -4.54 6.90
C VAL A 24 -6.67 -4.87 7.48
N LYS A 25 -5.59 -4.60 6.74
CA LYS A 25 -4.22 -4.81 7.21
C LYS A 25 -3.84 -3.87 8.37
N ALA A 26 -4.29 -2.61 8.34
CA ALA A 26 -4.10 -1.69 9.45
C ALA A 26 -4.83 -2.17 10.71
N GLU A 27 -6.09 -2.63 10.57
CA GLU A 27 -6.85 -3.23 11.67
C GLU A 27 -6.15 -4.48 12.24
N GLU A 28 -5.54 -5.32 11.40
CA GLU A 28 -4.70 -6.44 11.86
C GLU A 28 -3.55 -5.96 12.75
N PHE A 29 -2.87 -4.87 12.38
CA PHE A 29 -1.80 -4.30 13.21
C PHE A 29 -2.34 -3.65 14.48
N HIS A 30 -3.54 -3.08 14.45
CA HIS A 30 -4.22 -2.56 15.64
C HIS A 30 -4.48 -3.68 16.65
N LEU A 31 -4.92 -4.85 16.18
CA LEU A 31 -5.11 -6.04 17.04
C LEU A 31 -3.81 -6.53 17.68
N LEU A 32 -2.65 -6.19 17.11
CA LEU A 32 -1.33 -6.46 17.67
C LEU A 32 -0.82 -5.36 18.62
N GLY A 33 -1.63 -4.32 18.88
CA GLY A 33 -1.32 -3.21 19.78
C GLY A 33 -0.77 -1.96 19.08
N TYR A 34 -0.79 -1.90 17.75
CA TYR A 34 -0.31 -0.75 16.98
C TYR A 34 -1.46 0.14 16.52
N GLU A 35 -2.23 0.70 17.44
CA GLU A 35 -3.49 1.43 17.15
C GLU A 35 -3.34 2.68 16.26
N GLU A 36 -2.14 3.26 16.19
CA GLU A 36 -1.88 4.48 15.40
C GLU A 36 -1.68 4.22 13.90
N VAL A 37 -1.61 2.95 13.48
CA VAL A 37 -1.34 2.64 12.07
C VAL A 37 -2.49 3.06 11.18
N THR A 38 -2.19 3.80 10.11
CA THR A 38 -3.21 4.20 9.13
C THR A 38 -3.16 3.35 7.85
N PRO A 39 -4.30 3.19 7.14
CA PRO A 39 -4.31 2.53 5.83
C PRO A 39 -3.39 3.23 4.81
N ALA A 40 -3.27 4.56 4.91
CA ALA A 40 -2.42 5.36 4.02
C ALA A 40 -0.92 5.06 4.22
N GLU A 41 -0.48 4.87 5.47
CA GLU A 41 0.91 4.46 5.74
C GLU A 41 1.20 3.04 5.26
N VAL A 42 0.24 2.12 5.41
CA VAL A 42 0.34 0.76 4.85
C VAL A 42 0.50 0.83 3.34
N TRP A 43 -0.34 1.61 2.66
CA TRP A 43 -0.26 1.82 1.22
C TRP A 43 1.09 2.41 0.79
N ALA A 44 1.55 3.47 1.47
CA ALA A 44 2.83 4.11 1.17
C ALA A 44 4.02 3.15 1.36
N CYS A 45 3.96 2.27 2.37
CA CYS A 45 4.95 1.22 2.59
C CYS A 45 4.97 0.23 1.40
N VAL A 46 3.79 -0.26 0.99
CA VAL A 46 3.65 -1.21 -0.12
C VAL A 46 4.09 -0.60 -1.44
N MET A 47 3.73 0.65 -1.72
CA MET A 47 4.17 1.38 -2.92
C MET A 47 5.68 1.57 -2.94
N GLN A 48 6.32 1.83 -1.79
CA GLN A 48 7.78 1.88 -1.72
C GLN A 48 8.42 0.50 -1.99
N MET A 49 7.84 -0.57 -1.47
CA MET A 49 8.34 -1.94 -1.65
C MET A 49 8.25 -2.42 -3.10
N THR A 50 7.13 -2.13 -3.76
CA THR A 50 6.88 -2.47 -5.17
C THR A 50 7.51 -1.45 -6.13
N ARG A 51 8.01 -0.31 -5.62
CA ARG A 51 8.45 0.85 -6.40
C ARG A 51 7.34 1.44 -7.28
N GLY A 52 6.07 1.29 -6.86
CA GLY A 52 4.89 1.70 -7.62
C GLY A 52 4.76 0.99 -8.96
N ARG A 53 5.37 -0.19 -9.11
CA ARG A 53 5.38 -0.99 -10.34
C ARG A 53 5.11 -2.44 -9.99
N GLY A 54 4.22 -3.07 -10.73
CA GLY A 54 3.89 -4.49 -10.53
C GLY A 54 2.54 -4.81 -11.15
N ALA A 55 2.29 -6.08 -11.39
CA ALA A 55 0.94 -6.54 -11.69
C ALA A 55 0.09 -6.46 -10.41
N LEU A 56 -1.24 -6.50 -10.56
CA LEU A 56 -2.16 -6.51 -9.39
C LEU A 56 -1.77 -7.55 -8.33
N HIS A 57 -1.39 -8.76 -8.75
CA HIS A 57 -1.02 -9.83 -7.83
C HIS A 57 0.21 -9.50 -6.98
N ASP A 58 1.17 -8.72 -7.50
CA ASP A 58 2.35 -8.29 -6.74
C ASP A 58 1.95 -7.34 -5.61
N VAL A 59 1.04 -6.39 -5.91
CA VAL A 59 0.56 -5.40 -4.92
C VAL A 59 -0.27 -6.09 -3.85
N VAL A 60 -1.19 -6.99 -4.24
CA VAL A 60 -1.99 -7.79 -3.30
C VAL A 60 -1.09 -8.65 -2.41
N ALA A 61 -0.11 -9.35 -2.99
CA ALA A 61 0.83 -10.17 -2.21
C ALA A 61 1.67 -9.31 -1.26
N ALA A 62 2.07 -8.11 -1.67
CA ALA A 62 2.81 -7.18 -0.83
C ALA A 62 1.97 -6.67 0.36
N ILE A 63 0.68 -6.35 0.16
CA ILE A 63 -0.22 -5.94 1.26
C ILE A 63 -0.42 -7.10 2.23
N LEU A 64 -0.86 -8.27 1.72
CA LEU A 64 -1.20 -9.41 2.57
C LEU A 64 0.02 -9.98 3.30
N GLY A 65 1.18 -9.97 2.66
CA GLY A 65 2.45 -10.44 3.21
C GLY A 65 3.20 -9.40 4.05
N LEU A 66 2.70 -8.16 4.18
CA LEU A 66 3.33 -7.14 5.02
C LEU A 66 3.22 -7.55 6.49
N ASN A 67 4.38 -7.72 7.14
CA ASN A 67 4.45 -7.95 8.57
C ASN A 67 4.78 -6.67 9.34
N ILE A 68 4.45 -6.67 10.62
CA ILE A 68 4.61 -5.50 11.48
C ILE A 68 6.08 -5.07 11.64
N GLY A 69 7.03 -6.01 11.71
CA GLY A 69 8.45 -5.68 11.85
C GLY A 69 9.00 -4.91 10.64
N ARG A 70 8.59 -5.29 9.43
CA ARG A 70 8.94 -4.59 8.19
C ARG A 70 8.29 -3.21 8.15
N PHE A 71 7.02 -3.12 8.53
CA PHE A 71 6.30 -1.86 8.57
C PHE A 71 6.93 -0.87 9.58
N MET A 72 7.29 -1.32 10.77
CA MET A 72 7.98 -0.48 11.76
C MET A 72 9.37 -0.04 11.30
N THR A 73 10.09 -0.90 10.57
CA THR A 73 11.37 -0.53 9.94
C THR A 73 11.17 0.60 8.92
N TYR A 74 10.12 0.51 8.11
CA TYR A 74 9.73 1.55 7.16
C TYR A 74 9.44 2.89 7.85
N LEU A 75 8.58 2.89 8.87
CA LEU A 75 8.25 4.11 9.63
C LEU A 75 9.50 4.72 10.29
N THR A 76 10.34 3.89 10.90
CA THR A 76 11.59 4.33 11.54
C THR A 76 12.50 5.02 10.53
N MET A 77 12.69 4.43 9.35
CA MET A 77 13.52 5.02 8.29
C MET A 77 12.95 6.34 7.78
N ASN A 78 11.62 6.43 7.63
CA ASN A 78 10.97 7.68 7.25
C ASN A 78 11.10 8.76 8.33
N ALA A 79 11.09 8.39 9.60
CA ALA A 79 11.34 9.30 10.72
C ALA A 79 12.72 9.94 10.61
N TYR A 80 13.75 9.12 10.39
CA TYR A 80 15.13 9.60 10.19
C TYR A 80 15.27 10.51 8.96
N GLN A 81 14.43 10.30 7.94
CA GLN A 81 14.39 11.13 6.73
C GLN A 81 13.51 12.39 6.88
N GLY A 82 12.84 12.59 8.01
CA GLY A 82 11.91 13.70 8.22
C GLY A 82 10.63 13.62 7.36
N LYS A 83 10.20 12.41 7.00
CA LYS A 83 9.04 12.16 6.11
C LYS A 83 7.80 11.64 6.84
N LEU A 84 7.82 11.58 8.18
CA LEU A 84 6.61 11.27 8.96
C LEU A 84 5.64 12.45 8.89
N GLY A 85 4.38 12.19 8.53
CA GLY A 85 3.32 13.20 8.47
C GLY A 85 3.06 13.83 7.10
N THR A 86 3.57 13.25 5.99
CA THR A 86 3.11 13.64 4.66
C THR A 86 1.93 12.76 4.26
N ASP A 87 0.73 13.32 4.27
CA ASP A 87 -0.45 12.73 3.63
C ASP A 87 -0.17 12.55 2.13
N VAL A 88 0.35 11.38 1.73
CA VAL A 88 0.60 11.02 0.32
C VAL A 88 -0.71 10.95 -0.48
N PHE A 89 -1.86 10.93 0.22
CA PHE A 89 -3.19 10.82 -0.37
C PHE A 89 -3.72 12.12 -1.00
N ASP A 90 -3.11 13.29 -0.73
CA ASP A 90 -3.61 14.60 -1.21
C ASP A 90 -2.94 15.10 -2.51
N ALA A 91 -2.02 14.33 -3.09
CA ALA A 91 -1.27 14.77 -4.28
C ALA A 91 -1.98 14.53 -5.63
N SER A 92 -3.11 13.80 -5.67
CA SER A 92 -3.81 13.45 -6.92
C SER A 92 -5.10 14.25 -7.19
N LYS A 93 -5.34 15.36 -6.46
CA LYS A 93 -6.52 16.23 -6.64
C LYS A 93 -6.19 17.62 -7.25
N GLN A 94 -5.07 17.78 -7.94
CA GLN A 94 -4.78 19.01 -8.71
C GLN A 94 -4.30 18.66 -10.12
N GLY A 95 -5.17 18.86 -11.11
CA GLY A 95 -4.89 18.69 -12.54
C GLY A 95 -6.15 18.40 -13.35
#